data_AF-A0A9D8L0C9-F1
#
_entry.id   AF-A0A9D8L0C9-F1
#
_cell.length_a   1.000
_cell.length_b   1.000
_cell.length_c   1.000
_cell.angle_alpha   90.00
_cell.angle_beta   90.00
_cell.angle_gamma   90.00
#
_symmetry.space_group_name_H-M   'P 1'
#
loop_
_entity.id
_entity.type
_entity.pdbx_description
1 polymer ?
#
loop_
_entity_poly.entity_id
_entity_poly.type
_entity_poly.pdbx_seq_one_letter_code
_entity_poly.pdbx_strand_id
1 'polypeptide(L)'
;MTNPFDSAGAKAPPKPFTVTEGRREIRSFVLRQGRFTPAQQRAFDERWPRFGIDFNGQPRDLAATFGRAAPKVLEIGFGNGAALRHAARFDTSKDYIGIEVHAPGVGRLLNALADDDAGNVKLYHHDAVEVLEKEIADGALDEVRIYFPDPWHKKRHNKRRLVQPAFAALLVRKLRPGGL
;
A
#
# COMPACT_ATOMS: atom_id res chain seq x y z
N MET A 1 -6.23 -29.34 -30.36
CA MET A 1 -5.13 -29.27 -29.38
C MET A 1 -4.96 -27.83 -28.95
N THR A 2 -5.58 -27.45 -27.84
CA THR A 2 -5.50 -26.10 -27.26
C THR A 2 -4.20 -26.02 -26.46
N ASN A 3 -3.34 -25.06 -26.77
CA ASN A 3 -2.05 -24.86 -26.11
C ASN A 3 -2.28 -24.56 -24.61
N PRO A 4 -1.82 -25.40 -23.66
CA PRO A 4 -2.04 -25.18 -22.23
C PRO A 4 -1.27 -23.98 -21.66
N PHE A 5 -0.44 -23.33 -22.47
CA PHE A 5 0.31 -22.11 -22.10
C PHE A 5 -0.30 -20.82 -22.67
N ASP A 6 -1.39 -20.92 -23.44
CA ASP A 6 -2.11 -19.75 -23.97
C ASP A 6 -3.14 -19.27 -22.95
N SER A 7 -2.66 -18.87 -21.78
CA SER A 7 -3.47 -18.08 -20.85
C SER A 7 -3.52 -16.67 -21.41
N ALA A 8 -4.70 -16.26 -21.91
CA ALA A 8 -5.02 -14.87 -22.22
C ALA A 8 -4.42 -13.99 -21.10
N GLY A 9 -3.39 -13.22 -21.44
CA GLY A 9 -2.44 -12.67 -20.48
C GLY A 9 -3.17 -11.83 -19.44
N ALA A 10 -3.18 -12.29 -18.18
CA ALA A 10 -3.65 -11.49 -17.06
C ALA A 10 -2.87 -10.15 -17.08
N LYS A 11 -3.59 -9.06 -17.37
CA LYS A 11 -3.01 -7.72 -17.40
C LYS A 11 -2.65 -7.34 -15.98
N ALA A 12 -1.40 -6.93 -15.76
CA ALA A 12 -1.01 -6.37 -14.48
C ALA A 12 -1.97 -5.23 -14.08
N PRO A 13 -2.21 -5.03 -12.77
CA PRO A 13 -3.00 -3.88 -12.31
C PRO A 13 -2.40 -2.59 -12.86
N PRO A 14 -3.20 -1.51 -12.96
CA PRO A 14 -2.72 -0.22 -13.40
C PRO A 14 -1.48 0.20 -12.60
N LYS A 15 -0.67 1.07 -13.21
CA LYS A 15 0.53 1.59 -12.53
C LYS A 15 0.11 2.16 -11.18
N PRO A 16 0.81 1.81 -10.09
CA PRO A 16 0.45 2.23 -8.74
C PRO A 16 0.97 3.64 -8.46
N PHE A 17 0.82 4.57 -9.41
CA PHE A 17 1.23 5.96 -9.30
C PHE A 17 0.65 6.76 -10.46
N THR A 18 0.40 8.03 -10.24
CA THR A 18 -0.07 8.93 -11.29
C THR A 18 1.08 9.29 -12.23
N VAL A 19 0.84 9.23 -13.54
CA VAL A 19 1.80 9.69 -14.55
C VAL A 19 1.41 11.10 -14.97
N THR A 20 2.32 12.05 -14.74
CA THR A 20 2.20 13.41 -15.26
C THR A 20 3.00 13.53 -16.56
N GLU A 21 2.33 13.83 -17.67
CA GLU A 21 3.00 14.01 -18.96
C GLU A 21 4.12 15.06 -18.88
N GLY A 22 5.24 14.78 -19.54
CA GLY A 22 6.42 15.67 -19.54
C GLY A 22 7.21 15.72 -18.23
N ARG A 23 6.73 15.14 -17.12
CA ARG A 23 7.40 15.19 -15.81
C ARG A 23 7.85 13.81 -15.35
N ARG A 24 9.17 13.58 -15.33
CA ARG A 24 9.75 12.36 -14.77
C ARG A 24 10.12 12.56 -13.31
N GLU A 25 9.32 11.99 -12.41
CA GLU A 25 9.59 12.05 -10.98
C GLU A 25 10.61 11.01 -10.53
N ILE A 26 11.45 11.38 -9.56
CA ILE A 26 12.35 10.45 -8.89
C ILE A 26 11.52 9.70 -7.86
N ARG A 27 11.29 8.41 -8.10
CA ARG A 27 10.56 7.52 -7.19
C ARG A 27 11.51 6.77 -6.27
N SER A 28 11.01 6.44 -5.09
CA SER A 28 11.76 5.68 -4.08
C SER A 28 11.79 4.18 -4.31
N PHE A 29 11.01 3.70 -5.27
CA PHE A 29 10.92 2.30 -5.67
C PHE A 29 11.26 2.12 -7.15
N VAL A 30 11.49 0.86 -7.52
CA VAL A 30 11.57 0.42 -8.91
C VAL A 30 10.68 -0.79 -9.07
N LEU A 31 9.72 -0.71 -9.99
CA LEU A 31 8.87 -1.84 -10.33
C LEU A 31 9.57 -2.72 -11.37
N ARG A 32 9.92 -3.94 -10.98
CA ARG A 32 10.30 -5.00 -11.91
C ARG A 32 9.13 -5.98 -12.03
N GLN A 33 8.06 -5.56 -12.69
CA GLN A 33 6.89 -6.40 -12.85
C GLN A 33 7.16 -7.45 -13.93
N GLY A 34 7.15 -8.72 -13.51
CA GLY A 34 7.04 -9.87 -14.41
C GLY A 34 5.57 -10.12 -14.80
N ARG A 35 5.31 -11.23 -15.52
CA ARG A 35 3.94 -11.64 -15.85
C ARG A 35 3.20 -12.00 -14.57
N PHE A 36 1.98 -11.47 -14.42
CA PHE A 36 1.13 -11.75 -13.27
C PHE A 36 0.68 -13.21 -13.30
N THR A 37 0.79 -13.91 -12.16
CA THR A 37 0.31 -15.29 -12.10
C THR A 37 -1.22 -15.31 -12.01
N PRO A 38 -1.90 -16.37 -12.50
CA PRO A 38 -3.35 -16.47 -12.38
C PRO A 38 -3.85 -16.39 -10.92
N ALA A 39 -3.07 -16.89 -9.97
CA ALA A 39 -3.41 -16.81 -8.55
C ALA A 39 -3.35 -15.38 -8.01
N GLN A 40 -2.38 -14.57 -8.46
CA GLN A 40 -2.30 -13.15 -8.09
C GLN A 40 -3.46 -12.36 -8.69
N GLN A 41 -3.83 -12.64 -9.95
CA GLN A 41 -4.96 -11.98 -10.59
C GLN A 41 -6.26 -12.25 -9.82
N ARG A 42 -6.55 -13.52 -9.52
CA ARG A 42 -7.74 -13.88 -8.72
C ARG A 42 -7.77 -13.22 -7.35
N ALA A 43 -6.61 -13.08 -6.69
CA ALA A 43 -6.56 -12.39 -5.40
C ALA A 43 -7.03 -10.94 -5.50
N PHE A 44 -6.61 -10.21 -6.53
CA PHE A 44 -7.13 -8.87 -6.80
C PHE A 44 -8.61 -8.93 -7.14
N ASP A 45 -9.02 -9.73 -8.13
CA ASP A 45 -10.40 -9.74 -8.63
C ASP A 45 -11.41 -10.10 -7.52
N GLU A 46 -11.11 -11.11 -6.70
CA GLU A 46 -12.03 -11.64 -5.70
C GLU A 46 -11.97 -10.90 -4.36
N ARG A 47 -10.80 -10.36 -3.98
CA ARG A 47 -10.57 -9.87 -2.60
C ARG A 47 -10.40 -8.35 -2.54
N TRP A 48 -10.02 -7.70 -3.64
CA TRP A 48 -9.90 -6.23 -3.68
C TRP A 48 -11.20 -5.51 -3.30
N PRO A 49 -12.42 -5.95 -3.70
CA PRO A 49 -13.64 -5.25 -3.30
C PRO A 49 -13.84 -5.12 -1.78
N ARG A 50 -13.29 -6.07 -1.00
CA ARG A 50 -13.38 -6.06 0.47
C ARG A 50 -12.25 -5.26 1.12
N PHE A 51 -11.01 -5.47 0.67
CA PHE A 51 -9.82 -4.95 1.35
C PHE A 51 -9.18 -3.76 0.66
N GLY A 52 -9.34 -3.65 -0.65
CA GLY A 52 -8.73 -2.64 -1.48
C GLY A 52 -9.36 -1.26 -1.30
N ILE A 53 -8.53 -0.25 -1.51
CA ILE A 53 -8.93 1.14 -1.70
C ILE A 53 -8.33 1.61 -3.02
N ASP A 54 -9.20 1.99 -3.95
CA ASP A 54 -8.80 2.63 -5.19
C ASP A 54 -8.45 4.10 -4.95
N PHE A 55 -7.26 4.48 -5.40
CA PHE A 55 -6.81 5.87 -5.37
C PHE A 55 -7.65 6.72 -6.33
N ASN A 56 -8.18 7.83 -5.83
CA ASN A 56 -8.91 8.84 -6.57
C ASN A 56 -8.35 10.26 -6.36
N GLY A 57 -7.33 10.41 -5.51
CA GLY A 57 -6.64 11.67 -5.27
C GLY A 57 -7.44 12.71 -4.49
N GLN A 58 -8.46 12.27 -3.74
CA GLN A 58 -9.28 13.12 -2.86
C GLN A 58 -9.18 12.68 -1.40
N PRO A 59 -9.27 13.61 -0.43
CA PRO A 59 -9.28 13.28 1.00
C PRO A 59 -10.34 12.23 1.33
N ARG A 60 -9.96 11.23 2.13
CA ARG A 60 -10.82 10.10 2.46
C ARG A 60 -11.25 10.15 3.91
N ASP A 61 -12.54 9.89 4.15
CA ASP A 61 -13.03 9.60 5.49
C ASP A 61 -12.66 8.16 5.86
N LEU A 62 -11.59 8.02 6.63
CA LEU A 62 -11.11 6.72 7.08
C LEU A 62 -12.07 6.06 8.08
N ALA A 63 -12.78 6.82 8.90
CA ALA A 63 -13.75 6.24 9.84
C ALA A 63 -14.91 5.59 9.07
N ALA A 64 -15.44 6.29 8.06
CA ALA A 64 -16.44 5.72 7.15
C ALA A 64 -15.91 4.52 6.37
N THR A 65 -14.63 4.56 5.94
CA THR A 65 -14.00 3.45 5.19
C THR A 65 -13.91 2.16 6.01
N PHE A 66 -13.67 2.26 7.32
CA PHE A 66 -13.65 1.11 8.25
C PHE A 66 -15.02 0.84 8.89
N GLY A 67 -16.00 1.74 8.73
CA GLY A 67 -17.29 1.67 9.40
C GLY A 67 -17.22 1.86 10.93
N ARG A 68 -16.09 2.36 11.45
CA ARG A 68 -15.86 2.58 12.88
C ARG A 68 -14.81 3.64 13.17
N ALA A 69 -14.84 4.16 14.39
CA ALA A 69 -13.78 5.00 14.94
C ALA A 69 -12.83 4.14 15.78
N ALA A 70 -11.59 3.99 15.31
CA ALA A 70 -10.52 3.26 15.98
C ALA A 70 -9.16 3.88 15.61
N PRO A 71 -8.12 3.71 16.44
CA PRO A 71 -6.78 4.21 16.15
C PRO A 71 -6.26 3.63 14.83
N LYS A 72 -5.60 4.46 14.02
CA LYS A 72 -5.18 4.13 12.66
C LYS A 72 -3.68 3.98 12.55
N VAL A 73 -3.26 2.80 12.14
CA VAL A 73 -1.86 2.43 11.94
C VAL A 73 -1.62 2.28 10.44
N LEU A 74 -0.69 3.06 9.90
CA LEU A 74 -0.28 2.98 8.50
C LEU A 74 1.03 2.20 8.38
N GLU A 75 1.11 1.22 7.49
CA GLU A 75 2.36 0.54 7.11
C GLU A 75 2.71 0.83 5.65
N ILE A 76 3.86 1.46 5.43
CA ILE A 76 4.36 1.84 4.09
C ILE A 76 5.38 0.82 3.61
N GLY A 77 5.14 0.25 2.44
CA GLY A 77 5.99 -0.78 1.85
C GLY A 77 5.90 -2.09 2.63
N PHE A 78 4.68 -2.58 2.89
CA PHE A 78 4.46 -3.79 3.70
C PHE A 78 5.05 -5.07 3.07
N GLY A 79 5.52 -5.02 1.82
CA GLY A 79 6.17 -6.13 1.16
C GLY A 79 5.23 -7.33 0.98
N ASN A 80 5.49 -8.42 1.70
CA ASN A 80 4.64 -9.61 1.67
C ASN A 80 3.45 -9.56 2.67
N GLY A 81 3.40 -8.52 3.51
CA GLY A 81 2.33 -8.26 4.46
C GLY A 81 2.38 -9.08 5.75
N ALA A 82 3.45 -9.83 6.03
CA ALA A 82 3.52 -10.68 7.21
C ALA A 82 3.40 -9.90 8.53
N ALA A 83 4.10 -8.77 8.65
CA ALA A 83 4.04 -7.90 9.82
C ALA A 83 2.64 -7.28 9.99
N LEU A 84 2.11 -6.70 8.91
CA LEU A 84 0.78 -6.11 8.87
C LEU A 84 -0.32 -7.11 9.24
N ARG A 85 -0.31 -8.31 8.65
CA ARG A 85 -1.23 -9.41 8.97
C ARG A 85 -1.16 -9.79 10.45
N HIS A 86 0.05 -9.97 10.98
CA HIS A 86 0.24 -10.33 12.38
C HIS A 86 -0.33 -9.26 13.31
N ALA A 87 0.00 -7.99 13.07
CA ALA A 87 -0.50 -6.88 13.88
C ALA A 87 -2.04 -6.78 13.85
N ALA A 88 -2.64 -6.90 12.66
CA ALA A 88 -4.09 -6.84 12.49
C ALA A 88 -4.85 -7.94 13.25
N ARG A 89 -4.29 -9.15 13.30
CA ARG A 89 -4.85 -10.27 14.08
C ARG A 89 -4.65 -10.09 15.58
N PHE A 90 -3.49 -9.56 15.97
CA PHE A 90 -3.11 -9.44 17.38
C PHE A 90 -3.90 -8.34 18.09
N ASP A 91 -4.14 -7.21 17.42
CA ASP A 91 -4.84 -6.07 18.00
C ASP A 91 -5.98 -5.61 17.09
N THR A 92 -7.14 -6.25 17.26
CA THR A 92 -8.36 -5.92 16.49
C THR A 92 -9.00 -4.60 16.93
N SER A 93 -8.51 -3.97 18.00
CA SER A 93 -8.99 -2.66 18.44
C SER A 93 -8.52 -1.51 17.54
N LYS A 94 -7.50 -1.76 16.71
CA LYS A 94 -6.94 -0.80 15.75
C LYS A 94 -7.34 -1.11 14.31
N ASP A 95 -7.33 -0.07 13.49
CA ASP A 95 -7.47 -0.15 12.04
C ASP A 95 -6.10 -0.03 11.37
N TYR A 96 -5.84 -0.93 10.43
CA TYR A 96 -4.56 -1.02 9.72
C TYR A 96 -4.73 -0.65 8.26
N ILE A 97 -3.85 0.22 7.79
CA ILE A 97 -3.77 0.64 6.39
C ILE A 97 -2.42 0.18 5.86
N GLY A 98 -2.42 -0.63 4.81
CA GLY A 98 -1.20 -1.04 4.12
C GLY A 98 -1.05 -0.31 2.80
N ILE A 99 0.13 0.22 2.49
CA ILE A 99 0.44 0.75 1.15
C ILE A 99 1.60 -0.04 0.56
N GLU A 100 1.41 -0.59 -0.63
CA GLU A 100 2.46 -1.31 -1.37
C GLU A 100 2.30 -1.12 -2.88
N VAL A 101 3.40 -0.89 -3.58
CA VAL A 101 3.43 -0.69 -5.04
C VAL A 101 3.71 -2.00 -5.80
N HIS A 102 4.17 -3.03 -5.11
CA HIS A 102 4.48 -4.33 -5.67
C HIS A 102 3.26 -5.27 -5.60
N ALA A 103 2.51 -5.32 -6.70
CA ALA A 103 1.29 -6.13 -6.83
C ALA A 103 1.39 -7.59 -6.34
N PRO A 104 2.47 -8.36 -6.57
CA PRO A 104 2.61 -9.70 -5.99
C PRO A 104 2.51 -9.75 -4.46
N GLY A 105 3.06 -8.74 -3.78
CA GLY A 105 3.01 -8.61 -2.32
C GLY A 105 1.59 -8.31 -1.83
N VAL A 106 0.93 -7.37 -2.50
CA VAL A 106 -0.49 -7.05 -2.27
C VAL A 106 -1.37 -8.29 -2.43
N GLY A 107 -1.25 -9.02 -3.55
CA GLY A 107 -2.04 -10.23 -3.81
C GLY A 107 -1.85 -11.32 -2.74
N ARG A 108 -0.62 -11.47 -2.23
CA ARG A 108 -0.34 -12.41 -1.13
C ARG A 108 -1.04 -12.00 0.16
N LEU A 109 -0.98 -10.71 0.50
CA LEU A 109 -1.64 -10.21 1.70
C LEU A 109 -3.17 -10.28 1.59
N LEU A 110 -3.75 -9.95 0.42
CA LEU A 110 -5.18 -10.07 0.18
C LEU A 110 -5.72 -11.47 0.50
N ASN A 111 -5.06 -12.51 -0.01
CA ASN A 111 -5.44 -13.89 0.30
C ASN A 111 -5.30 -14.19 1.79
N ALA A 112 -4.20 -13.78 2.40
CA ALA A 112 -3.94 -14.00 3.81
C ALA A 112 -4.97 -13.33 4.74
N LEU A 113 -5.41 -12.11 4.41
CA LEU A 113 -6.46 -11.41 5.15
C LEU A 113 -7.83 -12.05 4.95
N ALA A 114 -8.10 -12.59 3.77
CA ALA A 114 -9.32 -13.35 3.51
C ALA A 114 -9.35 -14.65 4.33
N ASP A 115 -8.23 -15.37 4.41
CA ASP A 115 -8.09 -16.59 5.23
C ASP A 115 -8.30 -16.33 6.73
N ASP A 116 -7.89 -15.14 7.22
CA ASP A 116 -8.08 -14.73 8.61
C ASP A 116 -9.45 -14.08 8.89
N ASP A 117 -10.28 -13.90 7.85
CA ASP A 117 -11.51 -13.10 7.90
C ASP A 117 -11.33 -11.69 8.51
N ALA A 118 -10.22 -11.03 8.19
CA ALA A 118 -9.87 -9.74 8.80
C ALA A 118 -10.93 -8.66 8.52
N GLY A 119 -11.34 -7.93 9.56
CA GLY A 119 -12.31 -6.82 9.47
C GLY A 119 -11.68 -5.43 9.59
N ASN A 120 -10.42 -5.35 10.01
CA ASN A 120 -9.75 -4.12 10.43
C ASN A 120 -8.55 -3.75 9.55
N VAL A 121 -8.51 -4.20 8.29
CA VAL A 121 -7.41 -3.91 7.35
C VAL A 121 -7.93 -3.37 6.03
N LYS A 122 -7.27 -2.33 5.52
CA LYS A 122 -7.47 -1.80 4.17
C LYS A 122 -6.13 -1.59 3.46
N LEU A 123 -6.11 -1.81 2.15
CA LEU A 123 -4.89 -1.82 1.35
C LEU A 123 -4.97 -0.84 0.18
N TYR A 124 -3.88 -0.11 -0.06
CA TYR A 124 -3.63 0.61 -1.30
C TYR A 124 -2.59 -0.12 -2.14
N HIS A 125 -2.83 -0.16 -3.45
CA HIS A 125 -1.84 -0.53 -4.45
C HIS A 125 -1.43 0.74 -5.19
N HIS A 126 -0.69 1.60 -4.48
CA HIS A 126 -0.36 2.94 -4.95
C HIS A 126 0.91 3.50 -4.29
N ASP A 127 1.47 4.56 -4.87
CA ASP A 127 2.59 5.30 -4.31
C ASP A 127 2.16 5.96 -2.99
N ALA A 128 2.93 5.67 -1.95
CA ALA A 128 2.62 6.12 -0.60
C ALA A 128 2.70 7.64 -0.42
N VAL A 129 3.58 8.32 -1.15
CA VAL A 129 3.66 9.78 -1.10
C VAL A 129 2.37 10.37 -1.67
N GLU A 130 1.91 9.88 -2.81
CA GLU A 130 0.65 10.34 -3.42
C GLU A 130 -0.57 10.08 -2.52
N VAL A 131 -0.67 8.88 -1.93
CA VAL A 131 -1.76 8.55 -0.99
C VAL A 131 -1.72 9.47 0.23
N LEU A 132 -0.56 9.66 0.85
CA LEU A 132 -0.41 10.53 2.02
C LEU A 132 -0.74 11.98 1.68
N GLU A 133 -0.26 12.50 0.55
CA GLU A 133 -0.50 13.89 0.16
C GLU A 133 -1.95 14.18 -0.19
N LYS A 134 -2.66 13.22 -0.79
CA LYS A 134 -3.97 13.47 -1.41
C LYS A 134 -5.15 12.89 -0.64
N GLU A 135 -5.00 11.73 -0.03
CA GLU A 135 -6.13 10.99 0.55
C GLU A 135 -6.12 10.93 2.08
N ILE A 136 -4.94 11.04 2.70
CA ILE A 136 -4.83 11.04 4.15
C ILE A 136 -4.91 12.48 4.66
N ALA A 137 -5.89 12.77 5.51
CA ALA A 137 -6.01 14.08 6.16
C ALA A 137 -4.88 14.29 7.19
N ASP A 138 -4.57 15.56 7.47
CA ASP A 138 -3.60 15.91 8.51
C ASP A 138 -4.14 15.49 9.90
N GLY A 139 -3.27 14.97 10.76
CA GLY A 139 -3.66 14.46 12.07
C GLY A 139 -4.51 13.19 12.09
N ALA A 140 -4.69 12.52 10.96
CA ALA A 140 -5.60 11.37 10.84
C ALA A 140 -4.99 10.02 11.30
N LEU A 141 -3.67 9.94 11.49
CA LEU A 141 -2.96 8.71 11.83
C LEU A 141 -2.46 8.73 13.28
N ASP A 142 -2.50 7.57 13.93
CA ASP A 142 -1.97 7.36 15.27
C ASP A 142 -0.54 6.79 15.25
N GLU A 143 -0.20 6.03 14.21
CA GLU A 143 1.12 5.40 14.05
C GLU A 143 1.46 5.21 12.56
N VAL A 144 2.72 5.48 12.19
CA VAL A 144 3.27 5.16 10.87
C VAL A 144 4.46 4.21 10.99
N ARG A 145 4.39 3.08 10.28
CA ARG A 145 5.41 2.04 10.22
C ARG A 145 6.08 2.02 8.86
N ILE A 146 7.40 2.03 8.87
CA ILE A 146 8.23 1.84 7.68
C ILE A 146 9.30 0.82 8.03
N TYR A 147 9.13 -0.40 7.54
CA TYR A 147 10.05 -1.48 7.80
C TYR A 147 10.92 -1.75 6.58
N PHE A 148 12.24 -1.73 6.80
CA PHE A 148 13.25 -2.09 5.79
C PHE A 148 13.05 -1.41 4.41
N PRO A 149 12.90 -0.06 4.33
CA PRO A 149 12.76 0.61 3.04
C PRO A 149 14.03 0.42 2.19
N ASP A 150 13.91 0.49 0.86
CA ASP A 150 15.04 0.26 -0.05
C ASP A 150 16.25 1.17 0.34
N PRO A 151 17.39 0.58 0.72
CA PRO A 151 18.51 1.33 1.29
C PRO A 151 19.22 2.21 0.27
N TRP A 152 19.11 1.91 -1.03
CA TRP A 152 19.79 2.64 -2.11
C TRP A 152 21.27 2.95 -1.81
N HIS A 153 22.10 1.91 -1.69
CA HIS A 153 23.50 2.04 -1.22
C HIS A 153 24.41 2.96 -2.04
N LYS A 154 24.12 3.17 -3.34
CA LYS A 154 24.97 3.97 -4.23
C LYS A 154 24.70 5.46 -4.01
N LYS A 155 25.74 6.29 -3.79
CA LYS A 155 25.61 7.76 -3.58
C LYS A 155 24.68 8.46 -4.58
N ARG A 156 24.80 8.13 -5.87
CA ARG A 156 23.94 8.66 -6.94
C ARG A 156 22.44 8.35 -6.80
N HIS A 157 22.07 7.41 -5.94
CA HIS A 157 20.70 6.99 -5.68
C HIS A 157 20.15 7.54 -4.35
N ASN A 158 20.90 8.37 -3.62
CA ASN A 158 20.44 8.91 -2.33
C ASN A 158 19.07 9.59 -2.41
N LYS A 159 18.79 10.29 -3.52
CA LYS A 159 17.49 10.95 -3.78
C LYS A 159 16.31 9.97 -3.94
N ARG A 160 16.57 8.67 -4.05
CA ARG A 160 15.56 7.60 -4.13
C ARG A 160 15.26 6.97 -2.76
N ARG A 161 15.98 7.32 -1.70
CA ARG A 161 15.58 6.83 -0.37
C ARG A 161 14.24 7.46 -0.01
N LEU A 162 13.30 6.65 0.45
CA LEU A 162 11.98 7.11 0.87
C LEU A 162 12.10 8.12 2.02
N VAL A 163 12.91 7.78 3.02
CA VAL A 163 13.13 8.64 4.20
C VAL A 163 14.07 9.78 3.82
N GLN A 164 13.47 10.94 3.58
CA GLN A 164 14.09 12.24 3.34
C GLN A 164 13.42 13.29 4.25
N PRO A 165 14.06 14.44 4.53
CA PRO A 165 13.48 15.48 5.38
C PRO A 165 12.07 15.90 4.98
N ALA A 166 11.81 16.09 3.68
CA ALA A 166 10.48 16.47 3.18
C ALA A 166 9.43 15.37 3.43
N PHE A 167 9.81 14.10 3.26
CA PHE A 167 8.91 12.98 3.52
C PHE A 167 8.66 12.81 5.03
N ALA A 168 9.68 12.96 5.87
CA ALA A 168 9.51 12.95 7.32
C ALA A 168 8.57 14.07 7.79
N ALA A 169 8.71 15.28 7.24
CA ALA A 169 7.79 16.38 7.53
C ALA A 169 6.36 16.07 7.08
N LEU A 170 6.17 15.42 5.92
CA LEU A 170 4.87 14.95 5.48
C LEU A 170 4.27 13.98 6.51
N LEU A 171 5.02 12.98 6.98
CA LEU A 171 4.53 12.03 7.98
C LEU A 171 4.11 12.71 9.28
N VAL A 172 4.92 13.65 9.79
CA VAL A 172 4.61 14.41 11.01
C VAL A 172 3.28 15.16 10.88
N ARG A 173 2.96 15.73 9.71
CA ARG A 173 1.65 16.38 9.49
C ARG A 173 0.48 15.40 9.50
N LYS A 174 0.69 14.17 9.03
CA LYS A 174 -0.37 13.15 8.95
C LYS A 174 -0.62 12.45 10.29
N LEU A 175 0.37 12.47 11.18
CA LEU A 175 0.22 12.00 12.55
C LEU A 175 -0.55 13.02 13.40
N ARG A 176 -1.42 12.52 14.27
CA ARG A 176 -2.01 13.33 15.34
C ARG A 176 -0.92 13.74 16.35
N PRO A 177 -1.16 14.78 17.19
CA PRO A 177 -0.28 15.06 18.31
C PRO A 177 -0.06 13.82 19.19
N GLY A 178 1.22 13.48 19.45
CA GLY A 178 1.59 12.28 20.20
C GLY A 178 1.50 10.96 19.43
N GLY A 179 1.23 11.00 18.12
CA GLY A 179 1.36 9.84 17.23
C GLY A 179 2.82 9.39 17.07
N LEU A 180 2.99 8.14 16.63
CA LEU A 180 4.28 7.45 16.53
C LEU A 180 4.78 7.30 15.09
#